data_AF-A0A661KND7-F1
#
_entry.id   AF-A0A661KND7-F1
#
_cell.length_a   1.000
_cell.length_b   1.000
_cell.length_c   1.000
_cell.angle_alpha   90.00
_cell.angle_beta   90.00
_cell.angle_gamma   90.00
#
_symmetry.space_group_name_H-M   'P 1'
#
loop_
_entity.id
_entity.type
_entity.pdbx_description
1 polymer ?
#
loop_
_entity_poly.entity_id
_entity_poly.type
_entity_poly.pdbx_seq_one_letter_code
_entity_poly.pdbx_strand_id
1 'polypeptide(L)'
;MNKLLGDRKIFRWDFLFPVLPFFIVLCLLSTPYMARGGDVPPEIQRSFEQFKDRWFKKLCKHCRLGKRYITVTKENGRYIAKYKVISNKTSLRLKRTESKTTPYVAVLKYSEDEYISVADTAEKAKSGPFRLNDSKLVTEIFPYVHGKWRY
;
A
#
# COMPACT_ATOMS: atom_id res chain seq x y z
N MET A 1 -15.71 -64.08 53.90
CA MET A 1 -16.22 -65.46 53.96
C MET A 1 -17.33 -65.58 52.91
N ASN A 2 -17.36 -66.71 52.20
CA ASN A 2 -18.32 -67.10 51.15
C ASN A 2 -18.01 -66.64 49.71
N LYS A 3 -17.27 -67.54 49.02
CA LYS A 3 -17.54 -67.93 47.62
C LYS A 3 -19.04 -68.19 47.44
N LEU A 4 -19.51 -68.06 46.20
CA LEU A 4 -20.34 -69.04 45.45
C LEU A 4 -20.89 -68.27 44.23
N LEU A 5 -20.50 -68.55 42.98
CA LEU A 5 -20.73 -69.71 42.11
C LEU A 5 -21.81 -69.39 41.07
N GLY A 6 -21.47 -69.67 39.80
CA GLY A 6 -22.43 -69.92 38.72
C GLY A 6 -23.11 -68.67 38.13
N ASP A 7 -23.57 -68.68 36.90
CA ASP A 7 -23.47 -69.68 35.84
C ASP A 7 -23.80 -68.95 34.53
N ARG A 8 -23.38 -69.59 33.45
CA ARG A 8 -23.53 -69.29 32.03
C ARG A 8 -24.77 -68.50 31.61
N LYS A 9 -24.60 -67.63 30.60
CA LYS A 9 -25.30 -67.79 29.32
C LYS A 9 -24.47 -67.26 28.15
N ILE A 10 -24.20 -68.18 27.25
CA ILE A 10 -23.57 -68.04 25.94
C ILE A 10 -24.65 -67.54 24.98
N PHE A 11 -24.45 -66.40 24.31
CA PHE A 11 -25.04 -66.19 22.99
C PHE A 11 -23.98 -65.63 22.07
N ARG A 12 -23.51 -66.54 21.21
CA ARG A 12 -22.42 -66.39 20.26
C ARG A 12 -23.08 -66.22 18.89
N TRP A 13 -22.86 -65.09 18.24
CA TRP A 13 -22.99 -64.94 16.79
C TRP A 13 -21.73 -64.24 16.30
N ASP A 14 -20.69 -65.05 16.16
CA ASP A 14 -19.56 -64.78 15.26
C ASP A 14 -20.03 -64.88 13.81
N PHE A 15 -19.24 -64.27 12.92
CA PHE A 15 -19.25 -64.28 11.45
C PHE A 15 -19.94 -63.06 10.81
N LEU A 16 -19.34 -62.26 9.91
CA LEU A 16 -18.11 -62.39 9.11
C LEU A 16 -17.75 -61.02 8.52
N PHE A 17 -16.43 -60.78 8.44
CA PHE A 17 -15.73 -60.16 7.30
C PHE A 17 -15.60 -58.62 7.17
N PRO A 18 -14.51 -58.15 6.53
CA PRO A 18 -13.54 -57.25 7.15
C PRO A 18 -13.22 -56.04 6.24
N VAL A 19 -11.97 -55.57 6.30
CA VAL A 19 -11.22 -54.69 5.39
C VAL A 19 -11.44 -53.16 5.43
N LEU A 20 -10.31 -52.54 5.78
CA LEU A 20 -9.74 -51.29 5.26
C LEU A 20 -10.17 -49.96 5.91
N PRO A 21 -9.18 -49.09 6.16
CA PRO A 21 -9.25 -48.00 7.11
C PRO A 21 -10.18 -46.92 6.57
N PHE A 22 -11.04 -46.38 7.43
CA PHE A 22 -11.82 -45.19 7.13
C PHE A 22 -10.84 -44.01 7.01
N PHE A 23 -10.38 -43.84 5.77
CA PHE A 23 -10.04 -42.60 5.11
C PHE A 23 -10.51 -41.36 5.88
N ILE A 24 -9.55 -40.54 6.30
CA ILE A 24 -9.42 -39.13 5.89
C ILE A 24 -10.78 -38.44 5.64
N VAL A 25 -11.54 -38.16 6.69
CA VAL A 25 -12.66 -37.20 6.65
C VAL A 25 -12.56 -36.26 7.87
N LEU A 26 -11.44 -35.53 7.99
CA LEU A 26 -11.32 -34.44 8.96
C LEU A 26 -10.34 -33.32 8.55
N CYS A 27 -10.18 -33.03 7.26
CA CYS A 27 -9.34 -31.93 6.78
C CYS A 27 -9.97 -31.12 5.63
N LEU A 28 -11.30 -30.92 5.61
CA LEU A 28 -11.98 -30.09 4.60
C LEU A 28 -12.89 -29.00 5.20
N LEU A 29 -12.55 -28.47 6.38
CA LEU A 29 -13.08 -27.19 6.87
C LEU A 29 -12.00 -26.19 7.25
N SER A 30 -10.77 -26.37 6.75
CA SER A 30 -9.87 -25.23 6.59
C SER A 30 -10.30 -24.49 5.33
N THR A 31 -11.39 -23.73 5.40
CA THR A 31 -11.60 -22.65 4.43
C THR A 31 -10.34 -21.79 4.49
N PRO A 32 -9.54 -21.69 3.42
CA PRO A 32 -8.53 -20.65 3.38
C PRO A 32 -9.32 -19.36 3.56
N TYR A 33 -9.02 -18.62 4.62
CA TYR A 33 -9.45 -17.25 4.79
C TYR A 33 -8.75 -16.47 3.67
N MET A 34 -9.27 -16.59 2.45
CA MET A 34 -8.98 -15.67 1.38
C MET A 34 -9.57 -14.37 1.89
N ALA A 35 -8.71 -13.54 2.49
CA ALA A 35 -9.01 -12.16 2.79
C ALA A 35 -9.52 -11.53 1.49
N ARG A 36 -10.85 -11.51 1.33
CA ARG A 36 -11.51 -10.73 0.29
C ARG A 36 -11.12 -9.30 0.60
N GLY A 37 -10.16 -8.78 -0.15
CA GLY A 37 -9.96 -7.35 -0.27
C GLY A 37 -11.26 -6.78 -0.83
N GLY A 38 -12.21 -6.47 0.06
CA GLY A 38 -13.48 -5.90 -0.33
C GLY A 38 -13.23 -4.61 -1.08
N ASP A 39 -13.98 -4.42 -2.16
CA ASP A 39 -13.86 -3.23 -3.00
C ASP A 39 -13.94 -1.97 -2.14
N VAL A 40 -13.05 -1.02 -2.41
CA VAL A 40 -13.06 0.27 -1.72
C VAL A 40 -14.24 1.07 -2.25
N PRO A 41 -15.14 1.58 -1.39
CA PRO A 41 -16.30 2.33 -1.86
C PRO A 41 -15.89 3.57 -2.69
N PRO A 42 -16.62 3.94 -3.75
CA PRO A 42 -16.30 5.10 -4.59
C PRO A 42 -16.21 6.41 -3.81
N GLU A 43 -16.93 6.54 -2.70
CA GLU A 43 -16.93 7.73 -1.83
C GLU A 43 -15.57 7.88 -1.14
N ILE A 44 -14.97 6.77 -0.70
CA ILE A 44 -13.65 6.74 -0.08
C ILE A 44 -12.59 7.12 -1.13
N GLN A 45 -12.73 6.62 -2.36
CA GLN A 45 -11.84 7.00 -3.47
C GLN A 45 -11.90 8.51 -3.75
N ARG A 46 -13.09 9.07 -3.99
CA ARG A 46 -13.26 10.50 -4.23
C ARG A 46 -12.74 11.35 -3.06
N SER A 47 -12.96 10.89 -1.82
CA SER A 47 -12.46 11.60 -0.64
C SER A 47 -10.93 11.66 -0.62
N PHE A 48 -10.25 10.60 -1.08
CA PHE A 48 -8.79 10.57 -1.16
C PHE A 48 -8.29 11.43 -2.32
N GLU A 49 -8.95 11.44 -3.47
CA GLU A 49 -8.58 12.29 -4.61
C GLU A 49 -8.57 13.78 -4.21
N GLN A 50 -9.62 14.23 -3.50
CA GLN A 50 -9.67 15.59 -2.96
C GLN A 50 -8.57 15.85 -1.92
N PHE A 51 -8.26 14.86 -1.08
CA PHE A 51 -7.18 14.97 -0.11
C PHE A 51 -5.81 15.07 -0.79
N LYS A 52 -5.54 14.22 -1.79
CA LYS A 52 -4.32 14.22 -2.61
C LYS A 52 -4.07 15.59 -3.23
N ASP A 53 -5.10 16.22 -3.78
CA ASP A 53 -4.93 17.53 -4.42
C ASP A 53 -4.56 18.63 -3.41
N ARG A 54 -5.16 18.60 -2.21
CA ARG A 54 -4.77 19.50 -1.12
C ARG A 54 -3.35 19.19 -0.63
N TRP A 55 -3.01 17.91 -0.56
CA TRP A 55 -1.68 17.46 -0.15
C TRP A 55 -0.60 17.94 -1.12
N PHE A 56 -0.77 17.73 -2.43
CA PHE A 56 0.17 18.24 -3.44
C PHE A 56 0.26 19.76 -3.46
N LYS A 57 -0.85 20.48 -3.29
CA LYS A 57 -0.81 21.95 -3.13
C LYS A 57 0.03 22.35 -1.92
N LYS A 58 -0.09 21.63 -0.80
CA LYS A 58 0.73 21.84 0.40
C LYS A 58 2.20 21.57 0.11
N LEU A 59 2.55 20.43 -0.49
CA LEU A 59 3.94 20.11 -0.87
C LEU A 59 4.54 21.16 -1.81
N CYS A 60 3.84 21.52 -2.88
CA CYS A 60 4.32 22.54 -3.83
C CYS A 60 4.55 23.90 -3.16
N LYS A 61 3.78 24.25 -2.12
CA LYS A 61 3.98 25.47 -1.36
C LYS A 61 5.15 25.36 -0.38
N HIS A 62 5.14 24.37 0.50
CA HIS A 62 6.08 24.26 1.62
C HIS A 62 7.45 23.75 1.19
N CYS A 63 7.52 22.85 0.22
CA CYS A 63 8.77 22.31 -0.31
C CYS A 63 9.31 23.12 -1.50
N ARG A 64 8.68 24.27 -1.82
CA ARG A 64 9.07 25.16 -2.92
C ARG A 64 9.22 24.43 -4.26
N LEU A 65 8.22 23.61 -4.61
CA LEU A 65 8.18 22.89 -5.88
C LEU A 65 7.45 23.72 -6.96
N GLY A 66 7.96 23.69 -8.18
CA GLY A 66 7.45 24.44 -9.33
C GLY A 66 8.50 25.35 -9.96
N LYS A 67 8.30 25.69 -11.24
CA LYS A 67 9.17 26.60 -12.01
C LYS A 67 9.30 27.99 -11.37
N ARG A 68 8.32 28.45 -10.59
CA ARG A 68 8.40 29.73 -9.85
C ARG A 68 9.49 29.76 -8.77
N TYR A 69 10.03 28.60 -8.39
CA TYR A 69 11.08 28.47 -7.37
C TYR A 69 12.43 28.08 -7.98
N ILE A 70 12.71 28.51 -9.22
CA ILE A 70 14.04 28.36 -9.80
C ILE A 70 15.07 29.01 -8.88
N THR A 71 16.11 28.24 -8.56
CA THR A 71 17.31 28.70 -7.87
C THR A 71 18.47 28.66 -8.85
N VAL A 72 19.40 29.62 -8.74
CA VAL A 72 20.59 29.67 -9.59
C VAL A 72 21.83 29.64 -8.71
N THR A 73 22.74 28.71 -9.02
CA THR A 73 24.06 28.61 -8.41
C THR A 73 25.13 28.81 -9.47
N LYS A 74 26.34 29.22 -9.07
CA LYS A 74 27.50 29.31 -9.96
C LYS A 74 28.48 28.21 -9.58
N GLU A 75 28.77 27.32 -10.51
CA GLU A 75 29.60 26.13 -10.32
C GLU A 75 30.54 25.98 -11.52
N ASN A 76 31.84 25.81 -11.27
CA ASN A 76 32.88 25.66 -12.30
C ASN A 76 32.83 26.73 -13.40
N GLY A 77 32.59 27.99 -13.01
CA GLY A 77 32.52 29.13 -13.93
C GLY A 77 31.21 29.25 -14.71
N ARG A 78 30.28 28.30 -14.59
CA ARG A 78 28.96 28.31 -15.25
C ARG A 78 27.84 28.54 -14.25
N TYR A 79 26.70 29.03 -14.73
CA TYR A 79 25.48 29.17 -13.96
C TYR A 79 24.57 27.98 -14.18
N ILE A 80 24.07 27.41 -13.08
CA ILE A 80 23.14 26.28 -13.06
C ILE A 80 21.83 26.77 -12.45
N ALA A 81 20.79 26.85 -13.26
CA ALA A 81 19.43 27.06 -12.80
C ALA A 81 18.78 25.71 -12.51
N LYS A 82 18.14 25.54 -11.36
CA LYS A 82 17.46 24.31 -10.97
C LYS A 82 16.10 24.56 -10.33
N TYR A 83 15.15 23.66 -10.58
CA TYR A 83 13.88 23.60 -9.88
C TYR A 83 13.41 22.15 -9.77
N LYS A 84 12.50 21.89 -8.82
CA LYS A 84 11.87 20.57 -8.64
C LYS A 84 10.38 20.64 -8.90
N VAL A 85 9.78 19.56 -9.40
CA VAL A 85 8.33 19.42 -9.57
C VAL A 85 7.88 18.03 -9.14
N ILE A 86 6.63 17.93 -8.69
CA ILE A 86 5.97 16.62 -8.60
C ILE A 86 5.65 16.21 -10.04
N SER A 87 6.11 15.03 -10.44
CA SER A 87 5.86 14.48 -11.77
C SER A 87 4.40 14.12 -11.97
N ASN A 88 3.96 14.11 -13.23
CA ASN A 88 2.62 13.62 -13.58
C ASN A 88 2.49 12.09 -13.40
N LYS A 89 3.62 11.39 -13.21
CA LYS A 89 3.65 9.95 -12.95
C LYS A 89 3.32 9.67 -11.49
N THR A 90 2.03 9.47 -11.21
CA THR A 90 1.54 9.10 -9.88
C THR A 90 0.81 7.77 -9.91
N SER A 91 0.98 6.96 -8.87
CA SER A 91 0.25 5.71 -8.67
C SER A 91 -0.44 5.75 -7.31
N LEU A 92 -1.72 5.40 -7.29
CA LEU A 92 -2.53 5.35 -6.08
C LEU A 92 -3.08 3.94 -5.90
N ARG A 93 -2.92 3.39 -4.70
CA ARG A 93 -3.58 2.17 -4.28
C ARG A 93 -4.31 2.38 -2.97
N LEU A 94 -5.63 2.24 -2.99
CA LEU A 94 -6.45 2.19 -1.78
C LEU A 94 -6.62 0.75 -1.32
N LYS A 95 -6.58 0.54 -0.01
CA LYS A 95 -6.78 -0.77 0.61
C LYS A 95 -7.75 -0.63 1.78
N ARG A 96 -8.70 -1.55 1.86
CA ARG A 96 -9.44 -1.80 3.10
C ARG A 96 -8.56 -2.55 4.08
N THR A 97 -8.70 -2.27 5.37
CA THR A 97 -8.05 -3.02 6.44
C THR A 97 -9.08 -3.69 7.34
N GLU A 98 -8.63 -4.59 8.19
CA GLU A 98 -9.46 -5.24 9.21
C GLU A 98 -9.64 -4.37 10.47
N SER A 99 -8.87 -3.28 10.60
CA SER A 99 -8.94 -2.38 11.74
C SER A 99 -10.16 -1.47 11.65
N LYS A 100 -11.00 -1.48 12.69
CA LYS A 100 -12.13 -0.54 12.82
C LYS A 100 -11.66 0.91 12.97
N THR A 101 -10.49 1.13 13.57
CA THR A 101 -9.92 2.48 13.79
C THR A 101 -9.32 3.05 12.50
N THR A 102 -8.80 2.19 11.62
CA THR A 102 -8.19 2.58 10.35
C THR A 102 -8.74 1.73 9.20
N PRO A 103 -10.03 1.84 8.87
CA PRO A 103 -10.68 0.93 7.94
C PRO A 103 -10.11 1.02 6.52
N TYR A 104 -9.42 2.11 6.18
CA TYR A 104 -8.79 2.30 4.88
C TYR A 104 -7.38 2.87 5.01
N VAL A 105 -6.52 2.50 4.07
CA VAL A 105 -5.18 3.06 3.89
C VAL A 105 -4.98 3.37 2.42
N ALA A 106 -4.44 4.54 2.13
CA ALA A 106 -4.00 4.91 0.80
C ALA A 106 -2.47 4.82 0.71
N VAL A 107 -1.97 4.19 -0.34
CA VAL A 107 -0.56 4.19 -0.69
C VAL A 107 -0.41 5.02 -1.96
N LEU A 108 0.20 6.19 -1.83
CA LEU A 108 0.48 7.12 -2.92
C LEU A 108 1.95 7.04 -3.29
N LYS A 109 2.24 6.82 -4.56
CA LYS A 109 3.59 6.88 -5.12
C LYS A 109 3.66 7.98 -6.16
N TYR A 110 4.69 8.79 -6.11
CA TYR A 110 4.97 9.84 -7.09
C TYR A 110 6.48 10.08 -7.19
N SER A 111 6.94 10.74 -8.24
CA SER A 111 8.33 11.21 -8.31
C SER A 111 8.43 12.72 -8.15
N GLU A 112 9.49 13.15 -7.47
CA GLU A 112 9.96 14.53 -7.48
C GLU A 112 11.09 14.63 -8.52
N ASP A 113 10.80 15.30 -9.63
CA ASP A 113 11.70 15.43 -10.76
C ASP A 113 12.47 16.76 -10.63
N GLU A 114 13.80 16.70 -10.64
CA GLU A 114 14.67 17.86 -10.66
C GLU A 114 15.08 18.19 -12.10
N TYR A 115 14.90 19.45 -12.48
CA TYR A 115 15.29 19.95 -13.79
C TYR A 115 16.40 20.98 -13.63
N ILE A 116 17.39 20.93 -14.53
CA ILE A 116 18.50 21.87 -14.58
C ILE A 116 18.65 22.52 -15.94
N SER A 117 19.17 23.74 -15.96
CA SER A 117 19.68 24.42 -17.15
C SER A 117 21.04 25.03 -16.84
N VAL A 118 21.98 24.94 -17.78
CA VAL A 118 23.36 25.39 -17.60
C VAL A 118 23.70 26.40 -18.68
N ALA A 119 24.25 27.55 -18.29
CA ALA A 119 24.66 28.60 -19.21
C ALA A 119 25.80 29.47 -18.65
N ASP A 120 26.35 30.34 -19.49
CA ASP A 120 27.43 31.27 -19.09
C ASP A 120 26.92 32.48 -18.30
N THR A 121 25.61 32.75 -18.32
CA THR A 121 24.98 33.81 -17.54
C THR A 121 23.79 33.29 -16.74
N ALA A 122 23.47 33.96 -15.63
CA ALA A 122 22.36 33.59 -14.76
C ALA A 122 21.01 33.70 -15.48
N GLU A 123 20.84 34.71 -16.32
CA GLU A 123 19.61 34.98 -17.08
C GLU A 123 19.35 33.86 -18.09
N LYS A 124 20.39 33.45 -18.84
CA LYS A 124 20.30 32.36 -19.81
C LYS A 124 20.00 31.03 -19.12
N ALA A 125 20.64 30.76 -17.98
CA ALA A 125 20.34 29.56 -17.20
C ALA A 125 18.88 29.58 -16.71
N LYS A 126 18.37 30.71 -16.20
CA LYS A 126 16.96 30.82 -15.77
C LYS A 126 15.97 30.64 -16.93
N SER A 127 16.31 31.08 -18.14
CA SER A 127 15.42 30.95 -19.31
C SER A 127 15.35 29.52 -19.85
N GLY A 128 16.34 28.68 -19.57
CA GLY A 128 16.44 27.34 -20.14
C GLY A 128 17.37 27.29 -21.36
N PRO A 129 17.45 26.14 -22.05
CA PRO A 129 16.58 24.97 -21.93
C PRO A 129 16.81 24.18 -20.64
N PHE A 130 15.72 23.68 -20.04
CA PHE A 130 15.77 22.80 -18.88
C PHE A 130 15.71 21.33 -19.30
N ARG A 131 16.56 20.51 -18.71
CA ARG A 131 16.58 19.05 -18.87
C ARG A 131 16.39 18.37 -17.53
N LEU A 132 15.83 17.17 -17.55
CA LEU A 132 15.73 16.33 -16.36
C LEU A 132 17.15 15.98 -15.89
N ASN A 133 17.42 16.19 -14.60
CA ASN A 133 18.70 15.89 -13.95
C ASN A 133 18.59 14.67 -13.03
N ASP A 134 17.54 14.66 -12.20
CA ASP A 134 17.33 13.62 -11.20
C ASP A 134 15.83 13.38 -11.01
N SER A 135 15.48 12.22 -10.46
CA SER A 135 14.10 11.86 -10.12
C SER A 135 14.09 11.04 -8.85
N LYS A 136 13.47 11.58 -7.79
CA LYS A 136 13.33 10.89 -6.51
C LYS A 136 11.95 10.26 -6.39
N LEU A 137 11.90 8.94 -6.29
CA LEU A 137 10.64 8.23 -6.02
C LEU A 137 10.24 8.42 -4.54
N VAL A 138 9.01 8.82 -4.31
CA VAL A 138 8.41 8.98 -2.99
C VAL A 138 7.22 8.03 -2.85
N THR A 139 7.13 7.37 -1.70
CA THR A 139 5.97 6.56 -1.31
C THR A 139 5.45 7.08 0.02
N GLU A 140 4.18 7.47 0.04
CA GLU A 140 3.49 7.95 1.24
C GLU A 140 2.29 7.05 1.54
N ILE A 141 2.07 6.81 2.83
CA ILE A 141 0.99 5.98 3.34
C ILE A 141 0.09 6.85 4.20
N PHE A 142 -1.18 6.98 3.79
CA PHE A 142 -2.16 7.80 4.49
C PHE A 142 -3.24 6.91 5.12
N PRO A 143 -3.29 6.80 6.45
CA PRO A 143 -4.38 6.10 7.11
C PRO A 143 -5.66 6.96 7.14
N TYR A 144 -6.81 6.31 6.98
CA TYR A 144 -8.13 6.92 7.17
C TYR A 144 -8.61 6.67 8.60
N VAL A 145 -8.64 7.71 9.42
CA VAL A 145 -8.94 7.62 10.86
C VAL A 145 -10.03 8.62 11.23
N HIS A 146 -11.09 8.14 11.90
CA HIS A 146 -12.23 8.96 12.32
C HIS A 146 -12.81 9.82 11.18
N GLY A 147 -13.02 9.23 10.01
CA GLY A 147 -13.64 9.90 8.86
C GLY A 147 -12.70 10.81 8.06
N LYS A 148 -11.39 10.84 8.35
CA LYS A 148 -10.42 11.75 7.70
C LYS A 148 -9.11 11.05 7.36
N TRP A 149 -8.52 11.44 6.24
CA TRP A 149 -7.14 11.07 5.86
C TRP A 149 -6.12 11.80 6.72
N ARG A 150 -5.11 11.08 7.21
CA ARG A 150 -4.02 11.61 8.05
C ARG A 150 -2.70 11.55 7.29
N TYR A 151 -1.87 12.57 7.50
CA TYR A 151 -0.49 12.71 7.04
C TYR A 151 0.39 13.15 8.22
#